data_AF-A0A952SBX9-F1
#
_entry.id   AF-A0A952SBX9-F1
#
_cell.length_a   1.000
_cell.length_b   1.000
_cell.length_c   1.000
_cell.angle_alpha   90.00
_cell.angle_beta   90.00
_cell.angle_gamma   90.00
#
_symmetry.space_group_name_H-M   'P 1'
#
loop_
_entity.id
_entity.type
_entity.pdbx_description
1 polymer ?
#
loop_
_entity_poly.entity_id
_entity_poly.type
_entity_poly.pdbx_seq_one_letter_code
_entity_poly.pdbx_strand_id
1 'polypeptide(L)'
;MSDNHEQHDHMNIPKYVGVFLVLVVGTILTYYAALVDMDSIFPGANTLVALLIAFTKMAVVMLFFMHVYWSKRLIWLSAIGSFFWLAIMFAFTLQDYLTRSEGVFGR
;
A
#
# COMPACT_ATOMS: atom_id res chain seq x y z
N MET A 1 27.36 11.25 -39.45
CA MET A 1 27.10 10.10 -38.57
C MET A 1 27.22 10.64 -37.15
N SER A 2 26.11 10.87 -36.45
CA SER A 2 26.14 11.34 -35.06
C SER A 2 26.01 10.10 -34.18
N ASP A 3 27.09 9.75 -33.49
CA ASP A 3 27.11 8.65 -32.54
C ASP A 3 26.30 9.05 -31.31
N ASN A 4 25.07 8.56 -31.25
CA ASN A 4 24.23 8.61 -30.06
C ASN A 4 24.82 7.63 -29.05
N HIS A 5 25.70 8.13 -28.19
CA HIS A 5 26.08 7.43 -26.96
C HIS A 5 24.86 7.41 -26.04
N GLU A 6 24.00 6.41 -26.22
CA GLU A 6 22.97 6.07 -25.24
C GLU A 6 23.69 5.65 -23.95
N GLN A 7 23.79 6.61 -23.04
CA GLN A 7 24.28 6.38 -21.69
C GLN A 7 23.27 5.47 -20.99
N HIS A 8 23.47 4.16 -21.12
CA HIS A 8 22.69 3.15 -20.42
C HIS A 8 22.94 3.35 -18.92
N ASP A 9 22.01 4.03 -18.25
CA ASP A 9 22.04 4.26 -16.81
C ASP A 9 21.84 2.90 -16.10
N HIS A 10 22.95 2.22 -15.83
CA HIS A 10 22.99 0.93 -15.16
C HIS A 10 22.61 1.14 -13.69
N MET A 11 21.31 1.20 -13.42
CA MET A 11 20.77 1.33 -12.08
C MET A 11 21.33 0.24 -11.17
N ASN A 12 21.85 0.68 -10.04
CA ASN A 12 22.68 -0.11 -9.14
C ASN A 12 21.82 -1.19 -8.43
N ILE A 13 22.00 -2.44 -8.87
CA ILE A 13 21.48 -3.69 -8.27
C ILE A 13 21.47 -3.69 -6.72
N PRO A 14 22.50 -3.20 -5.99
CA PRO A 14 22.49 -3.26 -4.52
C PRO A 14 21.31 -2.53 -3.85
N LYS A 15 20.75 -1.48 -4.45
CA LYS A 15 19.61 -0.75 -3.86
C LYS A 15 18.33 -1.61 -3.86
N TYR A 16 18.09 -2.35 -4.93
CA TYR A 16 16.93 -3.25 -5.03
C TYR A 16 17.02 -4.43 -4.06
N VAL A 17 18.23 -4.93 -3.80
CA VAL A 17 18.45 -6.00 -2.81
C VAL A 17 18.10 -5.54 -1.39
N GLY A 18 18.48 -4.30 -1.03
CA GLY A 18 18.10 -3.73 0.26
C GLY A 18 16.58 -3.62 0.45
N VAL A 19 15.89 -3.12 -0.58
CA VAL A 19 14.41 -3.01 -0.56
C VAL A 19 13.76 -4.39 -0.54
N PHE A 20 14.30 -5.35 -1.29
CA PHE A 20 13.84 -6.74 -1.27
C PHE A 20 13.89 -7.35 0.12
N LEU A 21 15.00 -7.15 0.87
CA LEU A 21 15.10 -7.61 2.25
C LEU A 21 14.05 -6.97 3.17
N VAL A 22 13.80 -5.67 3.03
CA VAL A 22 12.74 -4.98 3.79
C VAL A 22 11.36 -5.62 3.52
N LEU A 23 11.08 -6.00 2.28
CA LEU A 23 9.81 -6.65 1.93
C LEU A 23 9.72 -8.09 2.44
N VAL A 24 10.83 -8.82 2.45
CA VAL A 24 10.90 -10.16 3.07
C VAL A 24 10.61 -10.06 4.56
N VAL A 25 11.25 -9.11 5.25
CA VAL A 25 10.98 -8.84 6.68
C VAL A 25 9.51 -8.48 6.90
N GLY A 26 8.93 -7.64 6.03
CA GLY A 26 7.51 -7.31 6.08
C GLY A 26 6.60 -8.53 5.95
N THR A 27 6.91 -9.45 5.03
CA THR A 27 6.15 -10.71 4.86
C THR A 27 6.28 -11.62 6.09
N ILE A 28 7.47 -11.74 6.66
CA ILE A 28 7.71 -12.53 7.87
C ILE A 28 6.93 -11.93 9.05
N LEU A 29 6.94 -10.61 9.20
CA LEU A 29 6.15 -9.91 10.21
C LEU A 29 4.65 -10.18 10.06
N THR A 30 4.10 -10.15 8.84
CA THR A 30 2.69 -10.48 8.60
C THR A 30 2.38 -11.94 8.96
N TYR A 31 3.29 -12.87 8.63
CA TYR A 31 3.13 -14.28 9.01
C TYR A 31 3.08 -14.45 10.54
N TYR A 32 4.01 -13.83 11.27
CA TYR A 32 4.00 -13.88 12.74
C TYR A 32 2.78 -13.20 13.34
N ALA A 33 2.36 -12.05 12.80
CA ALA A 33 1.15 -11.37 13.24
C ALA A 33 -0.10 -12.27 13.07
N ALA A 34 -0.16 -13.06 12.00
CA ALA A 34 -1.24 -14.01 11.77
C ALA A 34 -1.25 -15.21 12.75
N LEU A 35 -0.12 -15.54 13.37
CA LEU A 35 -0.03 -16.62 14.38
C LEU A 35 -0.40 -16.15 15.79
N VAL A 36 -0.40 -14.84 16.04
CA VAL A 36 -0.72 -14.28 17.36
C VAL A 36 -2.17 -13.82 17.37
N ASP A 37 -2.99 -14.45 18.20
CA ASP A 37 -4.37 -14.03 18.40
C ASP A 37 -4.42 -12.76 19.27
N MET A 38 -4.41 -11.62 18.59
CA MET A 38 -4.52 -10.29 19.20
C MET A 38 -6.00 -9.89 19.48
N ASP A 39 -6.94 -10.76 19.12
CA ASP A 39 -8.39 -10.56 19.29
C ASP A 39 -8.81 -10.51 20.77
N SER A 40 -7.96 -11.00 21.69
CA SER A 40 -8.17 -10.89 23.13
C SER A 40 -8.16 -9.45 23.67
N ILE A 41 -7.60 -8.49 22.94
CA ILE A 41 -7.49 -7.08 23.38
C ILE A 41 -8.64 -6.23 22.83
N PHE A 42 -8.99 -6.41 21.56
CA PHE A 42 -10.05 -5.67 20.88
C PHE A 42 -10.59 -6.49 19.69
N PRO A 43 -11.92 -6.58 19.50
CA PRO A 43 -12.49 -7.32 18.37
C PRO A 43 -12.01 -6.73 17.05
N GLY A 44 -11.29 -7.54 16.26
CA GLY A 44 -10.73 -7.15 14.96
C GLY A 44 -9.34 -6.50 15.01
N ALA A 45 -8.65 -6.51 16.15
CA ALA A 45 -7.28 -6.00 16.28
C ALA A 45 -6.31 -6.66 15.30
N ASN A 46 -6.46 -7.97 15.07
CA ASN A 46 -5.60 -8.71 14.13
C ASN A 46 -5.69 -8.14 12.70
N THR A 47 -6.91 -7.88 12.22
CA THR A 47 -7.15 -7.27 10.90
C THR A 47 -6.53 -5.88 10.79
N LEU A 48 -6.66 -5.07 11.84
CA LEU A 48 -6.13 -3.70 11.88
C LEU A 48 -4.60 -3.69 11.80
N VAL A 49 -3.94 -4.59 12.52
CA VAL A 49 -2.49 -4.77 12.49
C VAL A 49 -2.03 -5.31 11.14
N ALA A 50 -2.73 -6.29 10.59
CA ALA A 50 -2.44 -6.83 9.25
C ALA A 50 -2.54 -5.74 8.16
N LEU A 51 -3.57 -4.90 8.22
CA LEU A 51 -3.75 -3.76 7.31
C LEU A 51 -2.63 -2.72 7.45
N LEU A 52 -2.21 -2.42 8.68
CA LEU A 52 -1.12 -1.47 8.92
C LEU A 52 0.19 -1.98 8.31
N ILE A 53 0.54 -3.25 8.54
CA ILE A 53 1.73 -3.88 7.94
C ILE A 53 1.62 -3.89 6.42
N ALA A 54 0.44 -4.20 5.87
CA ALA A 54 0.20 -4.19 4.43
C ALA A 54 0.39 -2.79 3.81
N PHE A 55 -0.12 -1.73 4.46
CA PHE A 55 0.06 -0.34 4.02
C PHE A 55 1.54 0.06 4.02
N THR A 56 2.28 -0.25 5.09
CA THR A 56 3.72 0.03 5.15
C THR A 56 4.48 -0.67 4.03
N LYS A 57 4.20 -1.96 3.80
CA LYS A 57 4.81 -2.74 2.73
C LYS A 57 4.50 -2.15 1.34
N MET A 58 3.23 -1.79 1.10
CA MET A 58 2.81 -1.16 -0.15
C MET A 58 3.54 0.17 -0.38
N ALA A 59 3.68 1.01 0.64
CA ALA A 59 4.39 2.28 0.54
C ALA A 59 5.87 2.09 0.14
N VAL A 60 6.56 1.11 0.73
CA VAL A 60 7.94 0.75 0.35
C VAL A 60 8.03 0.34 -1.11
N VAL A 61 7.12 -0.54 -1.59
CA VAL A 61 7.08 -0.95 -3.00
C VAL A 61 6.88 0.26 -3.92
N MET A 62 5.94 1.14 -3.60
CA MET A 62 5.62 2.30 -4.43
C MET A 62 6.77 3.32 -4.48
N LEU A 63 7.40 3.61 -3.34
CA LEU A 63 8.49 4.58 -3.29
C LEU A 63 9.73 4.11 -4.06
N PHE A 64 10.09 2.82 -3.91
CA PHE A 64 11.35 2.31 -4.43
C PHE A 64 11.22 1.55 -5.76
N PHE A 65 10.31 0.57 -5.88
CA PHE A 65 10.20 -0.22 -7.12
C PHE A 65 9.47 0.50 -8.24
N MET A 66 8.45 1.31 -7.90
CA MET A 66 7.80 2.16 -8.89
C MET A 66 8.58 3.47 -9.15
N HIS A 67 9.77 3.62 -8.56
CA HIS A 67 10.63 4.80 -8.69
C HIS A 67 9.93 6.14 -8.41
N VAL A 68 8.85 6.14 -7.63
CA VAL A 68 8.08 7.36 -7.32
C VAL A 68 8.94 8.35 -6.54
N TYR A 69 9.87 7.86 -5.70
CA TYR A 69 10.77 8.73 -4.94
C TYR A 69 11.69 9.59 -5.83
N TRP A 70 12.16 9.07 -6.97
CA TRP A 70 13.02 9.82 -7.92
C TRP A 70 12.24 10.50 -9.03
N SER A 71 10.92 10.33 -9.05
CA SER A 71 10.06 10.82 -10.10
C SER A 71 9.81 12.33 -10.01
N LYS A 72 9.36 12.93 -11.11
CA LYS A 72 8.99 14.35 -11.15
C LYS A 72 7.78 14.63 -10.25
N ARG A 73 7.66 15.86 -9.75
CA ARG A 73 6.55 16.30 -8.87
C ARG A 73 5.15 16.02 -9.42
N LEU A 74 4.97 15.96 -10.74
CA LEU A 74 3.71 15.61 -11.38
C LEU A 74 3.24 14.18 -11.05
N ILE A 75 4.18 13.22 -10.97
CA ILE A 75 3.89 11.83 -10.63
C ILE A 75 3.48 11.71 -9.16
N TRP A 76 4.15 12.45 -8.28
CA TRP A 76 3.77 12.56 -6.86
C TRP A 76 2.35 13.13 -6.67
N LEU A 77 1.99 14.16 -7.43
CA LEU A 77 0.66 14.76 -7.37
C LEU A 77 -0.42 13.77 -7.83
N SER A 78 -0.14 13.01 -8.89
CA SER A 78 -1.04 11.95 -9.37
C SER A 78 -1.19 10.82 -8.35
N ALA A 79 -0.10 10.39 -7.72
CA ALA A 79 -0.14 9.36 -6.68
C ALA A 79 -0.98 9.80 -5.47
N ILE A 80 -0.78 11.01 -4.95
CA ILE A 80 -1.62 11.51 -3.85
C ILE A 80 -3.08 11.68 -4.31
N GLY A 81 -3.28 12.16 -5.54
CA GLY A 81 -4.61 12.33 -6.14
C GLY A 81 -5.41 11.03 -6.22
N SER A 82 -4.77 9.90 -6.54
CA SER A 82 -5.45 8.60 -6.60
C SER A 82 -5.85 8.09 -5.22
N PHE A 83 -5.02 8.27 -4.18
CA PHE A 83 -5.39 7.95 -2.81
C PHE A 83 -6.51 8.85 -2.28
N PHE A 84 -6.47 10.14 -2.60
CA PHE A 84 -7.54 11.08 -2.26
C PHE A 84 -8.86 10.66 -2.91
N TRP A 85 -8.82 10.31 -4.21
CA TRP A 85 -9.99 9.81 -4.92
C TRP A 85 -10.54 8.51 -4.32
N LEU A 86 -9.66 7.55 -4.01
CA LEU A 86 -10.03 6.29 -3.37
C LEU A 86 -10.67 6.51 -2.00
N ALA A 87 -10.14 7.43 -1.20
CA ALA A 87 -10.69 7.78 0.10
C ALA A 87 -12.13 8.32 0.00
N ILE A 88 -12.42 9.15 -1.01
CA ILE A 88 -13.77 9.65 -1.27
C ILE A 88 -14.72 8.49 -1.64
N MET A 89 -14.30 7.60 -2.53
CA MET A 89 -15.10 6.42 -2.91
C MET A 89 -15.41 5.53 -1.71
N PHE A 90 -14.43 5.28 -0.83
CA PHE A 90 -14.64 4.51 0.39
C PHE A 90 -15.56 5.21 1.38
N ALA A 91 -15.42 6.52 1.58
CA ALA A 91 -16.28 7.29 2.46
C ALA A 91 -17.75 7.22 2.01
N PHE A 92 -18.03 7.48 0.73
CA PHE A 92 -19.40 7.42 0.22
C PHE A 92 -19.98 6.00 0.20
N THR A 93 -19.17 5.00 -0.16
CA THR A 93 -19.61 3.61 -0.10
C THR A 93 -19.99 3.23 1.33
N LEU A 94 -19.12 3.51 2.31
CA LEU A 94 -19.40 3.16 3.70
C LEU A 94 -20.60 3.93 4.26
N GLN A 95 -20.76 5.21 3.91
CA GLN A 95 -21.95 5.99 4.28
C GLN A 95 -23.24 5.37 3.73
N ASP A 96 -23.24 4.88 2.48
CA ASP A 96 -24.39 4.20 1.89
C ASP A 96 -24.75 2.94 2.70
N TYR A 97 -23.77 2.08 2.97
CA TYR A 97 -23.98 0.86 3.78
C TYR A 97 -24.45 1.16 5.21
N LEU A 98 -23.85 2.14 5.88
CA LEU A 98 -24.19 2.47 7.28
C LEU A 98 -25.57 3.14 7.40
N THR A 99 -26.01 3.87 6.39
CA THR A 99 -27.32 4.54 6.39
C THR A 99 -28.44 3.60 5.90
N ARG A 100 -28.09 2.44 5.35
CA ARG A 100 -29.07 1.47 4.85
C ARG A 100 -29.81 0.82 6.03
N SER A 101 -31.01 1.32 6.31
CA SER A 101 -31.99 0.64 7.16
C SER A 101 -32.33 -0.73 6.58
N GLU A 102 -32.51 -1.74 7.43
CA GLU A 102 -33.01 -3.04 7.02
C GLU A 102 -34.33 -2.86 6.27
N GLY A 103 -34.38 -3.37 5.04
CA GLY A 103 -35.54 -3.21 4.17
C GLY A 103 -36.78 -3.85 4.79
N VAL A 104 -37.94 -3.31 4.43
CA VAL A 104 -39.32 -3.73 4.80
C VAL A 104 -39.63 -5.24 4.69
N PHE A 105 -38.71 -6.07 4.21
CA PHE A 105 -38.85 -7.53 4.07
C PHE A 105 -38.61 -8.33 5.36
N GLY A 106 -38.46 -7.66 6.52
CA GLY A 106 -38.33 -8.29 7.84
C GLY A 106 -39.67 -8.58 8.55
N ARG A 107 -40.72 -8.98 7.82
CA ARG A 107 -41.95 -9.58 8.38
C ARG A 107 -42.31 -10.83 7.62
#